data_AF-A0A5N6JA86-F1
#
_entry.id   AF-A0A5N6JA86-F1
#
_cell.length_a   1.000
_cell.length_b   1.000
_cell.length_c   1.000
_cell.angle_alpha   90.00
_cell.angle_beta   90.00
_cell.angle_gamma   90.00
#
_symmetry.space_group_name_H-M   'P 1'
#
loop_
_entity.id
_entity.type
_entity.pdbx_description
1 polymer ?
#
loop_
_entity_poly.entity_id
_entity_poly.type
_entity_poly.pdbx_seq_one_letter_code
_entity_poly.pdbx_strand_id
1 'polypeptide(L)'
;MGLLSDNNILDAHNLQRPETVESLFFMYRVTNDPVYRQWGLEIFKAFKEYTVVKDGEGYTSLHDATKLPTPQRDNIESFWLAEALKYLYLLFSPREFLPLTQVVFNTEAHVLPRFNQTKSQTGWNRREL
;
A
#
# COMPACT_ATOMS: atom_id res chain seq x y z
N MET A 1 -27.05 30.18 19.86
CA MET A 1 -25.72 29.54 19.96
C MET A 1 -25.91 28.05 19.68
N GLY A 2 -26.10 27.70 18.41
CA GLY A 2 -26.28 26.32 17.97
C GLY A 2 -24.90 25.70 17.80
N LEU A 3 -24.55 24.78 18.70
CA LEU A 3 -23.32 24.02 18.61
C LEU A 3 -23.42 23.10 17.38
N LEU A 4 -22.45 23.23 16.50
CA LEU A 4 -22.21 22.39 15.33
C LEU A 4 -22.10 20.92 15.78
N SER A 5 -23.15 20.13 15.64
CA SER A 5 -23.18 18.73 16.09
C SER A 5 -23.08 17.70 14.98
N ASP A 6 -22.73 18.09 13.75
CA ASP A 6 -22.58 17.13 12.65
C ASP A 6 -21.19 17.27 12.03
N ASN A 7 -20.18 16.75 12.72
CA ASN A 7 -18.92 16.37 12.08
C ASN A 7 -19.21 15.16 11.18
N ASN A 8 -19.87 15.41 10.05
CA ASN A 8 -20.14 14.40 9.05
C ASN A 8 -18.82 14.14 8.32
N ILE A 9 -18.03 13.21 8.86
CA ILE A 9 -16.80 12.75 8.23
C ILE A 9 -17.21 12.13 6.90
N LEU A 10 -16.93 12.85 5.80
CA LEU A 10 -17.33 12.46 4.45
C LEU A 10 -16.81 11.08 4.05
N ASP A 11 -15.70 10.67 4.67
CA ASP A 11 -15.04 9.40 4.41
C ASP A 11 -14.49 8.75 5.69
N ALA A 12 -15.38 8.12 6.47
CA ALA A 12 -15.01 7.42 7.70
C ALA A 12 -14.57 5.97 7.47
N HIS A 13 -14.67 5.46 6.23
CA HIS A 13 -14.44 4.05 5.95
C HIS A 13 -12.94 3.75 5.80
N ASN A 14 -12.54 2.48 5.99
CA ASN A 14 -11.16 2.06 5.77
C ASN A 14 -11.14 0.80 4.91
N LEU A 15 -10.67 0.92 3.66
CA LEU A 15 -10.57 -0.21 2.70
C LEU A 15 -9.22 -0.91 2.75
N GLN A 16 -8.39 -0.64 3.76
CA GLN A 16 -7.01 -1.14 3.84
C GLN A 16 -6.15 -0.70 2.65
N ARG A 17 -6.40 0.53 2.22
CA ARG A 17 -5.75 1.25 1.12
C ARG A 17 -4.22 1.32 1.31
N PRO A 18 -3.41 0.99 0.29
CA PRO A 18 -1.97 0.76 0.44
C PRO A 18 -1.10 2.02 0.41
N GLU A 19 -1.61 3.14 -0.08
CA GLU A 19 -0.86 4.33 -0.53
C GLU A 19 -0.02 4.96 0.61
N THR A 20 -0.53 4.89 1.85
CA THR A 20 0.22 5.33 3.02
C THR A 20 1.43 4.43 3.28
N VAL A 21 1.24 3.11 3.29
CA VAL A 21 2.31 2.14 3.53
C VAL A 21 3.34 2.17 2.39
N GLU A 22 2.89 2.32 1.14
CA GLU A 22 3.76 2.53 -0.02
C GLU A 22 4.70 3.72 0.21
N SER A 23 4.14 4.85 0.61
CA SER A 23 4.90 6.07 0.89
C SER A 23 5.93 5.84 2.01
N LEU A 24 5.54 5.18 3.10
CA LEU A 24 6.45 4.83 4.20
C LEU A 24 7.60 3.92 3.72
N PHE A 25 7.30 2.94 2.87
CA PHE A 25 8.31 2.07 2.27
C PHE A 25 9.33 2.87 1.46
N PHE A 26 8.89 3.73 0.53
CA PHE A 26 9.81 4.55 -0.26
C PHE A 26 10.63 5.51 0.60
N MET A 27 9.98 6.20 1.54
CA MET A 27 10.66 7.14 2.44
C MET A 27 11.73 6.43 3.29
N TYR A 28 11.43 5.25 3.83
CA TYR A 28 12.43 4.44 4.53
C TYR A 28 13.60 4.04 3.60
N ARG A 29 13.32 3.60 2.38
CA ARG A 29 14.36 3.15 1.43
C ARG A 29 15.29 4.27 0.99
N VAL A 30 14.79 5.50 0.91
CA VAL A 30 15.57 6.68 0.51
C VAL A 30 16.34 7.29 1.69
N THR A 31 15.70 7.42 2.85
CA THR A 31 16.25 8.19 3.99
C THR A 31 16.91 7.32 5.07
N ASN A 32 16.52 6.05 5.16
CA ASN A 32 16.90 5.14 6.26
C ASN A 32 16.46 5.62 7.66
N ASP A 33 15.46 6.49 7.75
CA ASP A 33 14.92 6.95 9.04
C ASP A 33 14.01 5.86 9.66
N PRO A 34 14.28 5.38 10.89
CA PRO A 34 13.48 4.36 11.54
C PRO A 34 12.03 4.79 11.84
N VAL A 35 11.71 6.09 11.82
CA VAL A 35 10.34 6.58 12.07
C VAL A 35 9.30 5.97 11.13
N TYR A 36 9.67 5.76 9.86
CA TYR A 36 8.77 5.17 8.86
C TYR A 36 8.41 3.72 9.18
N ARG A 37 9.35 2.96 9.77
CA ARG A 37 9.09 1.60 10.28
C ARG A 37 8.22 1.61 11.52
N GLN A 38 8.41 2.58 12.41
CA GLN A 38 7.57 2.75 13.59
C GLN A 38 6.11 2.99 13.19
N TRP A 39 5.85 3.93 12.28
CA TRP A 39 4.51 4.19 11.76
C TRP A 39 3.93 2.99 11.00
N GLY A 40 4.74 2.28 10.22
CA GLY A 40 4.30 1.05 9.54
C GLY A 40 3.89 -0.05 10.52
N LEU A 41 4.59 -0.17 11.66
CA LEU A 41 4.24 -1.12 12.72
C LEU A 41 2.92 -0.74 13.41
N GLU A 42 2.69 0.55 13.66
CA GLU A 42 1.44 1.06 14.23
C GLU A 42 0.25 0.75 13.31
N ILE A 43 0.40 1.00 12.01
CA ILE A 43 -0.61 0.66 11.00
C ILE A 43 -0.89 -0.85 10.99
N PHE A 44 0.15 -1.69 10.97
CA PHE A 44 -0.04 -3.14 10.96
C PHE A 44 -0.74 -3.66 12.22
N LYS A 45 -0.39 -3.12 13.39
CA LYS A 45 -1.09 -3.45 14.65
C LYS A 45 -2.56 -3.05 14.59
N ALA A 46 -2.88 -1.88 14.06
CA ALA A 46 -4.26 -1.43 13.89
C ALA A 46 -5.05 -2.37 12.95
N PHE A 47 -4.46 -2.80 11.82
CA PHE A 47 -5.11 -3.82 10.97
C PHE A 47 -5.35 -5.12 11.74
N LYS A 48 -4.34 -5.64 12.44
CA LYS A 48 -4.50 -6.85 13.26
C LYS A 48 -5.57 -6.75 14.35
N GLU A 49 -5.79 -5.56 14.89
CA GLU A 49 -6.73 -5.34 15.99
C GLU A 49 -8.17 -5.15 15.50
N TYR A 50 -8.37 -4.36 14.44
CA TYR A 50 -9.70 -3.91 14.04
C TYR A 50 -10.26 -4.63 12.81
N THR A 51 -9.39 -5.17 11.94
CA THR A 51 -9.83 -5.72 10.64
C THR A 51 -9.85 -7.23 10.56
N VAL A 52 -9.43 -7.96 11.59
CA VAL A 52 -9.51 -9.42 11.64
C VAL A 52 -10.96 -9.87 11.75
N VAL A 53 -11.36 -10.83 10.91
CA VAL A 53 -12.72 -11.40 10.93
C VAL A 53 -12.93 -12.33 12.12
N LYS A 54 -14.18 -12.66 12.45
CA LYS A 54 -14.57 -13.34 13.70
C LYS A 54 -13.95 -14.73 13.90
N ASP A 55 -13.66 -15.46 12.83
CA ASP A 55 -13.01 -16.77 12.89
C ASP A 55 -11.47 -16.68 13.02
N GLY A 56 -10.89 -15.48 12.84
CA GLY A 56 -9.46 -15.24 12.88
C GLY A 56 -8.69 -15.65 11.62
N GLU A 57 -9.39 -16.02 10.54
CA GLU A 57 -8.77 -16.60 9.34
C GLU A 57 -8.55 -15.60 8.20
N GLY A 58 -8.95 -14.34 8.38
CA GLY A 58 -8.83 -13.32 7.35
C GLY A 58 -8.92 -11.88 7.85
N TYR A 59 -8.94 -10.96 6.89
CA TYR A 59 -9.06 -9.52 7.12
C TYR A 59 -10.21 -8.96 6.29
N THR A 60 -10.88 -7.92 6.78
CA THR A 60 -11.99 -7.25 6.10
C THR A 60 -11.93 -5.73 6.25
N SER A 61 -12.50 -5.00 5.30
CA SER A 61 -12.55 -3.55 5.38
C SER A 61 -13.54 -3.05 6.46
N LEU A 62 -13.45 -1.78 6.84
CA LEU A 62 -14.30 -1.15 7.85
C LEU A 62 -15.28 -0.18 7.19
N HIS A 63 -16.54 -0.18 7.63
CA HIS A 63 -17.51 0.85 7.24
C HIS A 63 -17.23 2.19 7.92
N ASP A 64 -16.70 2.17 9.15
CA ASP A 64 -16.47 3.36 9.95
C ASP A 64 -15.35 3.09 10.97
N ALA A 65 -14.18 3.68 10.73
CA ALA A 65 -12.99 3.56 11.59
C ALA A 65 -13.04 4.50 12.82
N THR A 66 -14.09 5.32 12.95
CA THR A 66 -14.23 6.29 14.06
C THR A 66 -15.07 5.75 15.21
N LYS A 67 -15.69 4.57 15.02
CA LYS A 67 -16.59 3.94 16.00
C LYS A 67 -15.94 2.75 16.67
N LEU A 68 -16.32 2.52 17.93
CA LEU A 68 -15.98 1.33 18.71
C LEU A 68 -17.27 0.67 19.22
N PRO A 69 -17.53 -0.62 18.90
CA PRO A 69 -16.76 -1.48 18.00
C PRO A 69 -16.80 -0.99 16.54
N THR A 70 -15.71 -1.17 15.79
CA THR A 70 -15.61 -0.78 14.38
C THR A 70 -16.51 -1.67 13.52
N PRO A 71 -17.53 -1.14 12.82
CA PRO A 71 -18.39 -1.95 11.98
C PRO A 71 -17.61 -2.48 10.77
N GLN A 72 -17.49 -3.80 10.69
CA GLN A 72 -16.79 -4.51 9.61
C GLN A 72 -17.66 -4.68 8.36
N ARG A 73 -17.02 -4.72 7.19
CA ARG A 73 -17.61 -5.10 5.90
C ARG A 73 -17.45 -6.61 5.68
N ASP A 74 -17.88 -7.08 4.52
CA ASP A 74 -17.71 -8.46 4.06
C ASP A 74 -17.02 -8.49 2.68
N ASN A 75 -15.80 -7.96 2.62
CA ASN A 75 -14.97 -7.96 1.41
C ASN A 75 -13.48 -7.87 1.76
N ILE A 76 -12.66 -8.49 0.91
CA ILE A 76 -11.22 -8.31 0.87
C ILE A 76 -10.85 -7.78 -0.50
N GLU A 77 -10.19 -6.63 -0.52
CA GLU A 77 -9.78 -6.01 -1.77
C GLU A 77 -8.50 -6.68 -2.28
N SER A 78 -8.37 -6.91 -3.59
CA SER A 78 -7.18 -7.60 -4.14
C SER A 78 -5.87 -6.88 -3.83
N PHE A 79 -5.92 -5.55 -3.79
CA PHE A 79 -4.77 -4.71 -3.44
C PHE A 79 -4.30 -4.87 -1.99
N TRP A 80 -5.14 -5.39 -1.07
CA TRP A 80 -4.68 -5.70 0.29
C TRP A 80 -3.52 -6.70 0.26
N LEU A 81 -3.68 -7.77 -0.53
CA LEU A 81 -2.68 -8.82 -0.69
C LEU A 81 -1.53 -8.37 -1.59
N ALA A 82 -1.87 -7.75 -2.72
CA ALA A 82 -0.87 -7.37 -3.71
C ALA A 82 0.00 -6.19 -3.24
N GLU A 83 -0.56 -5.24 -2.49
CA GLU A 83 0.08 -3.96 -2.22
C GLU A 83 0.33 -3.74 -0.74
N ALA A 84 -0.71 -3.62 0.08
CA ALA A 84 -0.57 -3.20 1.49
C ALA A 84 0.33 -4.16 2.29
N LEU A 85 0.08 -5.46 2.20
CA LEU A 85 0.91 -6.47 2.85
C LEU A 85 2.31 -6.56 2.24
N LYS A 86 2.45 -6.39 0.93
CA LYS A 86 3.75 -6.40 0.24
C LYS A 86 4.62 -5.23 0.71
N TYR A 87 4.08 -4.02 0.74
CA TYR A 87 4.82 -2.84 1.21
C TYR A 87 5.14 -2.93 2.70
N LEU A 88 4.22 -3.43 3.55
CA LEU A 88 4.53 -3.70 4.96
C LEU A 88 5.69 -4.69 5.08
N TYR A 89 5.67 -5.80 4.34
CA TYR A 89 6.77 -6.76 4.34
C TYR A 89 8.10 -6.12 3.90
N LEU A 90 8.08 -5.39 2.79
CA LEU A 90 9.28 -4.76 2.22
C LEU A 90 9.82 -3.60 3.09
N LEU A 91 8.96 -2.93 3.85
CA LEU A 91 9.35 -1.90 4.81
C LEU A 91 10.26 -2.50 5.90
N PHE A 92 9.97 -3.71 6.38
CA PHE A 92 10.76 -4.39 7.40
C PHE A 92 11.88 -5.28 6.84
N SER A 93 11.88 -5.59 5.54
CA SER A 93 12.95 -6.38 4.92
C SER A 93 14.27 -5.60 4.78
N PRO A 94 15.41 -6.29 4.60
CA PRO A 94 16.69 -5.64 4.29
C PRO A 94 16.62 -4.77 3.02
N ARG A 95 17.43 -3.71 2.95
CA ARG A 95 17.43 -2.77 1.80
C ARG A 95 17.91 -3.44 0.51
N GLU A 96 18.73 -4.46 0.66
CA GLU A 96 19.38 -5.23 -0.39
C GLU A 96 18.47 -6.31 -0.97
N PHE A 97 17.40 -6.70 -0.26
CA PHE A 97 16.47 -7.74 -0.71
C PHE A 97 15.78 -7.38 -2.04
N LEU A 98 15.46 -6.09 -2.21
CA LEU A 98 14.85 -5.58 -3.43
C LEU A 98 15.35 -4.14 -3.70
N PRO A 99 16.50 -3.99 -4.38
CA PRO A 99 17.10 -2.68 -4.62
C PRO A 99 16.26 -1.85 -5.61
N LEU A 100 15.80 -0.66 -5.20
CA LEU A 100 14.99 0.24 -6.04
C LEU A 100 15.71 0.74 -7.31
N THR A 101 17.02 0.55 -7.40
CA THR A 101 17.81 0.88 -8.61
C THR A 101 17.68 -0.17 -9.71
N GLN A 102 17.19 -1.37 -9.38
CA GLN A 102 17.11 -2.52 -10.30
C GLN A 102 15.69 -2.90 -10.68
N VAL A 103 14.69 -2.39 -9.97
CA VAL A 103 13.28 -2.71 -10.20
C VAL A 103 12.42 -1.45 -10.29
N VAL A 104 11.28 -1.60 -10.95
CA VAL A 104 10.23 -0.58 -11.04
C VAL A 104 8.92 -1.22 -10.58
N PHE A 105 8.21 -0.56 -9.67
CA PHE A 105 6.87 -0.96 -9.30
C PHE A 105 5.87 -0.31 -10.26
N ASN A 106 4.89 -1.07 -10.73
CA ASN A 106 3.70 -0.43 -11.30
C ASN A 106 2.77 0.07 -10.17
N THR A 107 1.66 0.69 -10.53
CA THR A 107 0.70 1.25 -9.57
C THR A 107 -0.07 0.23 -8.72
N GLU A 108 0.12 -1.07 -8.96
CA GLU A 108 -0.51 -2.20 -8.22
C GLU A 108 0.57 -3.03 -7.50
N ALA A 109 1.69 -2.37 -7.17
CA ALA A 109 2.87 -2.92 -6.53
C ALA A 109 3.51 -4.14 -7.23
N HIS A 110 3.22 -4.41 -8.51
CA HIS A 110 3.89 -5.47 -9.25
C HIS A 110 5.31 -5.04 -9.59
N VAL A 111 6.27 -5.87 -9.19
CA VAL A 111 7.70 -5.62 -9.35
C VAL A 111 8.12 -6.03 -10.76
N LEU A 112 8.60 -5.08 -11.54
CA LEU A 112 9.14 -5.29 -12.87
C LEU A 112 10.65 -5.06 -12.86
N PRO A 113 11.45 -5.86 -13.58
CA PRO A 113 12.88 -5.60 -13.72
C PRO A 113 13.10 -4.31 -14.52
N ARG A 114 14.16 -3.57 -14.21
CA ARG A 114 14.58 -2.45 -15.04
C ARG A 114 15.06 -2.98 -16.39
N PHE A 115 14.33 -2.67 -17.46
CA PHE A 115 14.70 -3.10 -18.81
C PHE A 115 15.96 -2.36 -19.30
N ASN A 116 16.95 -3.10 -19.77
CA ASN A 116 18.03 -2.54 -20.58
C ASN A 116 17.49 -2.32 -21.98
N GLN A 117 17.07 -1.09 -22.31
CA GLN A 117 16.65 -0.74 -23.66
C GLN A 117 17.84 -0.90 -24.62
N THR A 118 17.91 -2.04 -25.31
CA THR A 118 18.63 -2.09 -26.59
C THR A 118 17.84 -1.23 -27.57
N LYS A 119 18.53 -0.54 -28.50
CA LYS A 119 17.87 0.32 -29.50
C LYS A 119 16.69 -0.45 -30.10
N SER A 120 15.48 0.04 -29.88
CA SER A 120 14.27 -0.51 -30.47
C SER A 120 14.35 -0.27 -31.98
N GLN A 121 14.92 -1.22 -32.72
CA GLN A 121 14.86 -1.23 -34.17
C GLN A 121 13.55 -1.86 -34.56
N THR A 122 12.67 -1.09 -35.19
CA THR A 122 11.38 -1.61 -35.69
C THR A 122 11.56 -2.43 -36.98
N GLY A 123 12.80 -2.65 -37.45
CA GLY A 123 13.09 -3.30 -38.73
C GLY A 123 12.65 -2.48 -39.96
N TRP A 124 12.03 -1.31 -39.76
CA TRP A 124 11.56 -0.44 -40.82
C TRP A 124 12.68 0.46 -41.35
N ASN A 125 13.04 0.28 -42.62
CA ASN A 125 13.84 1.25 -43.37
C ASN A 125 12.93 2.03 -44.31
N ARG A 126 13.02 3.36 -44.32
CA ARG A 126 12.36 4.17 -45.37
C ARG A 126 12.97 3.77 -46.71
N ARG A 127 12.12 3.52 -47.71
CA ARG A 127 12.58 3.43 -49.09
C ARG A 127 13.06 4.81 -49.53
N GLU A 128 14.25 4.89 -50.09
CA GLU A 128 14.74 6.11 -50.73
C GLU A 128 13.90 6.38 -51.99
N LEU A 129 13.57 7.65 -52.22
CA LEU A 129 12.80 8.15 -53.37
C LEU A 129 13.70 8.31 -54.60
#